data_AF-A0AAD7RST6-F1
#
_entry.id   AF-A0AAD7RST6-F1
#
_cell.length_a   1.000
_cell.length_b   1.000
_cell.length_c   1.000
_cell.angle_alpha   90.00
_cell.angle_beta   90.00
_cell.angle_gamma   90.00
#
_symmetry.space_group_name_H-M   'P 1'
#
loop_
_entity.id
_entity.type
_entity.pdbx_description
1 polymer ?
#
loop_
_entity_poly.entity_id
_entity_poly.type
_entity_poly.pdbx_seq_one_letter_code
_entity_poly.pdbx_strand_id
1 'polypeptide(L)'
;MIKSIQEALDSGKLQEILSARNELRYLYKIDERLLGDLIRLLEPFDVASRHPSAGKTPTIHLTLPTRVTLLKGLHVDPDDSDVTSQLKEMLARKVEEKLPIHIIHKMATSQP
;
A
#
# COMPACT_ATOMS: atom_id res chain seq x y z
N MET A 1 -6.22 5.93 7.33
CA MET A 1 -5.48 7.02 8.02
C MET A 1 -4.77 7.94 7.02
N ILE A 2 -3.93 7.44 6.10
CA ILE A 2 -3.28 8.32 5.11
C ILE A 2 -4.29 8.92 4.12
N LYS A 3 -5.24 8.12 3.60
CA LYS A 3 -6.36 8.61 2.77
C LYS A 3 -7.18 9.73 3.44
N SER A 4 -7.49 9.58 4.73
CA SER A 4 -8.23 10.61 5.49
C SER A 4 -7.44 11.90 5.72
N ILE A 5 -6.09 11.85 5.67
CA ILE A 5 -5.26 13.06 5.71
C ILE A 5 -5.33 13.79 4.37
N GLN A 6 -5.22 13.08 3.25
CA GLN A 6 -5.42 13.64 1.91
C GLN A 6 -6.81 14.29 1.77
N GLU A 7 -7.88 13.58 2.17
CA GLU A 7 -9.24 14.12 2.13
C GLU A 7 -9.42 15.37 3.01
N ALA A 8 -8.75 15.43 4.17
CA ALA A 8 -8.78 16.61 5.05
C ALA A 8 -7.99 17.80 4.50
N LEU A 9 -6.94 17.54 3.72
CA LEU A 9 -6.19 18.55 2.97
C LEU A 9 -7.04 19.09 1.81
N ASP A 10 -7.54 18.19 0.96
CA ASP A 10 -8.34 18.53 -0.22
C ASP A 10 -9.63 19.29 0.13
N SER A 11 -10.23 18.98 1.29
CA SER A 11 -11.44 19.67 1.77
C SER A 11 -11.18 21.00 2.50
N GLY A 12 -9.92 21.40 2.70
CA GLY A 12 -9.56 22.62 3.44
C GLY A 12 -9.77 22.56 4.96
N LYS A 13 -10.44 21.51 5.47
CA LYS A 13 -10.71 21.32 6.91
C LYS A 13 -9.44 21.31 7.75
N LEU A 14 -8.37 20.68 7.25
CA LEU A 14 -7.10 20.64 7.97
C LEU A 14 -6.47 22.03 8.08
N GLN A 15 -6.61 22.84 7.02
CA GLN A 15 -6.15 24.23 6.99
C GLN A 15 -6.93 25.10 7.97
N GLU A 16 -8.25 24.97 8.03
CA GLU A 16 -9.09 25.69 9.00
C GLU A 16 -8.70 25.38 10.45
N ILE A 17 -8.57 24.09 10.79
CA ILE A 17 -8.20 23.65 12.14
C ILE A 17 -6.81 24.15 12.54
N LEU A 18 -5.82 24.02 11.65
CA LEU A 18 -4.45 24.43 11.93
C LEU A 18 -4.29 25.96 11.92
N SER A 19 -5.07 26.68 11.12
CA SER A 19 -5.14 28.15 11.14
C SER A 19 -5.68 28.64 12.48
N ALA A 20 -6.78 28.07 12.97
CA ALA A 20 -7.36 28.41 14.28
C ALA A 20 -6.38 28.17 15.45
N ARG A 21 -5.41 27.27 15.29
CA ARG A 21 -4.39 26.94 16.29
C ARG A 21 -3.06 27.63 16.08
N ASN A 22 -2.91 28.46 15.04
CA ASN A 22 -1.64 29.07 14.63
C ASN A 22 -0.52 28.03 14.35
N GLU A 23 -0.90 26.91 13.73
CA GLU A 23 -0.08 25.71 13.51
C GLU A 23 0.08 25.37 12.01
N LEU A 24 -0.25 26.30 11.10
CA LEU A 24 -0.16 26.10 9.64
C LEU A 24 1.21 25.64 9.14
N ARG A 25 2.28 25.89 9.90
CA ARG A 25 3.64 25.42 9.61
C ARG A 25 3.75 23.91 9.37
N TYR A 26 2.83 23.11 9.91
CA TYR A 26 2.83 21.66 9.71
C TYR A 26 2.37 21.27 8.29
N LEU A 27 1.55 22.09 7.63
CA LEU A 27 1.11 21.82 6.25
C LEU A 27 2.26 22.00 5.26
N TYR A 28 3.13 22.98 5.45
CA TYR A 28 4.28 23.21 4.55
C TYR A 28 5.28 22.05 4.51
N LYS A 29 5.22 21.13 5.47
CA LYS A 29 6.08 19.94 5.51
C LYS A 29 5.45 18.74 4.80
N ILE A 30 4.19 18.84 4.36
CA ILE A 30 3.50 17.76 3.68
C ILE A 30 3.73 17.93 2.18
N ASP A 31 4.37 16.93 1.59
CA ASP A 31 4.42 16.77 0.14
C ASP A 31 3.15 16.03 -0.30
N GLU A 32 2.19 16.77 -0.85
CA GLU A 32 0.91 16.22 -1.33
C GLU A 32 1.08 15.21 -2.46
N ARG A 33 2.11 15.38 -3.29
CA ARG A 33 2.40 14.45 -4.39
C ARG A 33 2.89 13.12 -3.82
N LEU A 34 3.85 13.17 -2.90
CA LEU A 34 4.32 11.98 -2.20
C LEU A 34 3.21 11.30 -1.40
N LEU A 35 2.30 12.07 -0.79
CA LEU A 35 1.14 11.54 -0.08
C LEU A 35 0.22 10.74 -1.01
N GLY A 36 -0.08 11.29 -2.19
CA GLY A 36 -0.84 10.60 -3.23
C GLY A 36 -0.15 9.34 -3.74
N ASP A 37 1.15 9.40 -3.99
CA ASP A 37 1.95 8.24 -4.42
C ASP A 37 1.97 7.13 -3.37
N LEU A 38 2.08 7.48 -2.08
CA LEU A 38 1.99 6.53 -0.97
C LEU A 38 0.62 5.87 -0.87
N ILE A 39 -0.46 6.63 -1.09
CA ILE A 39 -1.82 6.08 -1.09
C ILE A 39 -1.97 5.02 -2.19
N ARG A 40 -1.51 5.33 -3.41
CA ARG A 40 -1.54 4.40 -4.55
C ARG A 40 -0.67 3.16 -4.29
N LEU A 41 0.51 3.36 -3.71
CA LEU A 41 1.44 2.29 -3.36
C LEU A 41 0.85 1.29 -2.35
N LEU A 42 0.05 1.77 -1.41
CA LEU A 42 -0.52 0.94 -0.34
C LEU A 42 -1.81 0.22 -0.76
N GLU A 43 -2.47 0.64 -1.83
CA GLU A 43 -3.73 0.06 -2.29
C GLU A 43 -3.66 -1.46 -2.58
N PRO A 44 -2.62 -1.99 -3.26
CA PRO A 44 -2.46 -3.44 -3.45
C PRO A 44 -2.43 -4.22 -2.14
N PHE A 45 -1.82 -3.67 -1.08
CA PHE A 45 -1.76 -4.30 0.25
C PHE A 45 -3.11 -4.31 0.95
N ASP A 46 -3.88 -3.25 0.78
CA ASP A 46 -5.23 -3.12 1.32
C ASP A 46 -6.18 -4.14 0.68
N VAL A 47 -6.03 -4.41 -0.62
CA VAL A 47 -6.79 -5.46 -1.33
C VAL A 47 -6.31 -6.87 -0.93
N ALA A 48 -4.99 -7.05 -0.89
CA ALA A 48 -4.34 -8.32 -0.55
C ALA A 48 -4.70 -8.81 0.87
N SER A 49 -4.84 -7.90 1.84
CA SER A 49 -5.12 -8.24 3.24
C SER A 49 -6.57 -8.63 3.52
N ARG A 50 -7.52 -8.27 2.65
CA ARG A 50 -8.96 -8.53 2.88
C ARG A 50 -9.33 -10.02 2.84
N HIS A 51 -8.71 -10.78 1.96
CA HIS A 51 -9.09 -12.17 1.72
C HIS A 51 -8.46 -13.18 2.69
N PRO A 52 -7.15 -13.11 3.01
CA PRO A 52 -6.51 -14.01 3.97
C PRO A 52 -7.05 -13.86 5.40
N SER A 53 -7.65 -12.70 5.72
CA SER A 53 -8.20 -12.37 7.03
C SER A 53 -9.57 -13.00 7.32
N ALA A 54 -10.20 -13.66 6.33
CA ALA A 54 -11.48 -14.32 6.50
C ALA A 54 -11.31 -15.67 7.25
N GLY A 55 -11.25 -15.64 8.58
CA GLY A 55 -10.97 -16.80 9.44
C GLY A 55 -11.96 -17.99 9.36
N LYS A 56 -12.92 -17.98 8.44
CA LYS A 56 -13.88 -19.07 8.20
C LYS A 56 -13.65 -19.82 6.87
N THR A 57 -12.72 -19.35 6.03
CA THR A 57 -12.48 -19.91 4.69
C THR A 57 -11.03 -20.36 4.56
N PRO A 58 -10.73 -21.52 3.93
CA PRO A 58 -9.35 -21.88 3.62
C PRO A 58 -8.71 -20.84 2.70
N THR A 59 -7.60 -20.21 3.11
CA THR A 59 -6.95 -19.12 2.35
C THR A 59 -5.59 -19.48 1.78
N ILE A 60 -5.11 -20.72 1.99
CA ILE A 60 -3.77 -21.15 1.55
C ILE A 60 -3.58 -21.10 0.02
N HIS A 61 -4.65 -21.31 -0.75
CA HIS A 61 -4.65 -21.17 -2.21
C HIS A 61 -4.53 -19.70 -2.66
N LEU A 62 -4.78 -18.73 -1.78
CA LEU A 62 -4.67 -17.30 -2.06
C LEU A 62 -3.26 -16.77 -1.84
N THR A 63 -2.38 -17.49 -1.12
CA THR A 63 -1.03 -17.04 -0.79
C THR A 63 -0.20 -16.71 -2.03
N LEU A 64 -0.21 -17.58 -3.04
CA LEU A 64 0.52 -17.35 -4.30
C LEU A 64 -0.10 -16.23 -5.15
N PRO A 65 -1.42 -16.23 -5.46
CA PRO A 65 -2.07 -15.12 -6.14
C PRO A 65 -1.83 -13.76 -5.45
N THR A 66 -1.91 -13.73 -4.13
CA THR A 66 -1.68 -12.52 -3.32
C THR A 66 -0.26 -12.01 -3.51
N ARG A 67 0.75 -12.89 -3.45
CA ARG A 67 2.14 -12.50 -3.69
C ARG A 67 2.32 -11.92 -5.09
N VAL A 68 1.76 -12.56 -6.11
CA VAL A 68 1.85 -12.10 -7.51
C VAL A 68 1.23 -10.72 -7.66
N THR A 69 0.03 -10.50 -7.11
CA THR A 69 -0.64 -9.19 -7.15
C THR A 69 0.17 -8.11 -6.45
N LEU A 70 0.73 -8.40 -5.26
CA LEU A 70 1.58 -7.46 -4.53
C LEU A 70 2.82 -7.08 -5.34
N LEU A 71 3.57 -8.07 -5.86
CA LEU A 71 4.77 -7.80 -6.65
C LEU A 71 4.47 -7.05 -7.95
N LYS A 72 3.32 -7.30 -8.59
CA LYS A 72 2.86 -6.54 -9.75
C LYS A 72 2.60 -5.07 -9.40
N GLY A 73 1.96 -4.80 -8.26
CA GLY A 73 1.70 -3.43 -7.79
C GLY A 73 2.96 -2.69 -7.32
N LEU A 74 4.03 -3.43 -7.01
CA LEU A 74 5.33 -2.91 -6.59
C LEU A 74 6.32 -2.78 -7.75
N HIS A 75 5.88 -3.00 -8.99
CA HIS A 75 6.73 -2.76 -10.15
C HIS A 75 7.09 -1.27 -10.23
N VAL A 76 8.38 -0.99 -10.39
CA VAL A 76 8.90 0.37 -10.58
C VAL A 76 8.54 0.83 -11.99
N ASP A 77 7.93 2.00 -12.08
CA ASP A 77 7.56 2.66 -13.32
C ASP A 77 8.59 3.76 -13.65
N PRO A 78 8.96 3.98 -14.92
CA PRO A 78 9.83 5.10 -15.30
C PRO A 78 9.39 6.48 -14.82
N ASP A 79 8.08 6.68 -14.59
CA ASP A 79 7.51 7.95 -14.13
C ASP A 79 7.49 8.09 -12.59
N ASP A 80 7.91 7.06 -11.86
CA ASP A 80 8.00 7.11 -10.39
C ASP A 80 9.08 8.10 -9.93
N SER A 81 8.81 8.81 -8.84
CA SER A 81 9.84 9.59 -8.16
C SER A 81 10.93 8.66 -7.58
N ASP A 82 12.16 9.16 -7.41
CA ASP A 82 13.25 8.39 -6.79
C ASP A 82 12.85 7.74 -5.45
N VAL A 83 12.08 8.48 -4.64
CA VAL A 83 11.57 8.00 -3.34
C VAL A 83 10.57 6.87 -3.53
N THR A 84 9.62 7.02 -4.47
CA THR A 84 8.60 6.00 -4.78
C THR A 84 9.26 4.73 -5.31
N SER A 85 10.22 4.85 -6.23
CA SER A 85 10.98 3.74 -6.80
C SER A 85 11.74 2.96 -5.72
N GLN A 86 12.51 3.65 -4.88
CA GLN A 86 13.25 3.01 -3.78
C GLN A 86 12.30 2.30 -2.79
N LEU A 87 11.16 2.91 -2.50
CA LEU A 87 10.18 2.33 -1.59
C LEU A 87 9.53 1.08 -2.19
N LYS A 88 9.18 1.11 -3.48
CA LYS A 88 8.65 -0.05 -4.23
C LYS A 88 9.63 -1.22 -4.22
N GLU A 89 10.91 -0.98 -4.52
CA GLU A 89 11.96 -2.01 -4.50
C GLU A 89 12.16 -2.60 -3.09
N MET A 90 12.20 -1.75 -2.07
CA MET A 90 12.31 -2.19 -0.68
C MET A 90 11.13 -3.06 -0.28
N LEU A 91 9.90 -2.63 -0.59
CA LEU A 91 8.70 -3.39 -0.29
C LEU A 91 8.63 -4.70 -1.08
N ALA A 92 9.03 -4.72 -2.35
CA ALA A 92 9.04 -5.93 -3.17
C ALA A 92 9.92 -6.99 -2.52
N ARG A 93 11.15 -6.62 -2.15
CA ARG A 93 12.07 -7.49 -1.41
C ARG A 93 11.47 -7.97 -0.08
N LYS A 94 10.80 -7.09 0.68
CA LYS A 94 10.12 -7.49 1.93
C LYS A 94 8.97 -8.47 1.69
N VAL A 95 8.21 -8.32 0.60
CA VAL A 95 7.17 -9.28 0.22
C VAL A 95 7.80 -10.65 -0.08
N GLU A 96 8.93 -10.70 -0.79
CA GLU A 96 9.61 -11.97 -1.05
C GLU A 96 10.17 -12.63 0.21
N GLU A 97 10.78 -11.85 1.10
CA GLU A 97 11.33 -12.32 2.37
C GLU A 97 10.25 -12.84 3.33
N LYS A 98 9.11 -12.13 3.40
CA LYS A 98 8.07 -12.39 4.40
C LYS A 98 6.94 -13.30 3.91
N LEU A 99 6.78 -13.43 2.59
CA LEU A 99 5.76 -14.28 1.98
C LEU A 99 6.40 -15.36 1.06
N PRO A 100 7.20 -16.28 1.63
CA PRO A 100 7.84 -17.33 0.84
C PRO A 100 6.79 -18.28 0.24
N ILE A 101 6.98 -18.62 -1.04
CA ILE A 101 6.10 -19.56 -1.74
C ILE A 101 6.69 -20.96 -1.68
N HIS A 102 6.00 -21.84 -0.96
CA HIS A 102 6.29 -23.26 -0.89
C HIS A 102 5.44 -24.07 -1.88
N ILE A 103 5.79 -25.34 -2.08
CA ILE A 103 5.09 -26.25 -3.01
C ILE A 103 3.59 -26.35 -2.67
N ILE A 104 3.24 -26.37 -1.38
CA ILE A 104 1.84 -26.44 -0.92
C ILE A 104 1.01 -25.25 -1.41
N HIS A 105 1.58 -24.05 -1.48
CA HIS A 105 0.88 -22.86 -2.00
C HIS A 105 0.58 -23.02 -3.49
N LYS A 106 1.52 -23.60 -4.26
CA LYS A 106 1.34 -23.87 -5.69
C LYS A 106 0.24 -24.91 -5.91
N MET A 107 0.32 -26.04 -5.18
CA MET A 107 -0.66 -27.12 -5.27
C MET A 107 -2.07 -26.64 -4.93
N ALA A 108 -2.22 -25.86 -3.85
CA ALA A 108 -3.50 -25.32 -3.44
C ALA A 108 -4.09 -24.33 -4.46
N THR A 109 -3.25 -23.59 -5.19
CA THR A 109 -3.70 -22.68 -6.26
C THR A 109 -4.09 -23.42 -7.54
N SER A 110 -3.53 -24.60 -7.78
CA SER A 110 -3.76 -25.42 -8.98
C SER A 110 -4.99 -26.33 -8.91
N GLN A 111 -5.74 -26.34 -7.81
CA GLN A 111 -6.98 -27.11 -7.72
C GLN A 111 -8.13 -26.36 -8.43
N PRO A 112 -8.83 -27.01 -9.38
CA PRO A 112 -9.96 -26.44 -10.11
C PRO A 112 -11.20 -26.22 -9.23
#